data_AF-A0AAD6YLB7-F1
#
_entry.id   AF-A0AAD6YLB7-F1
#
_cell.length_a   1.000
_cell.length_b   1.000
_cell.length_c   1.000
_cell.angle_alpha   90.00
_cell.angle_beta   90.00
_cell.angle_gamma   90.00
#
_symmetry.space_group_name_H-M   'P 1'
#
loop_
_entity.id
_entity.type
_entity.pdbx_description
1 polymer ?
#
loop_
_entity_poly.entity_id
_entity_poly.type
_entity_poly.pdbx_seq_one_letter_code
_entity_poly.pdbx_strand_id
1 'polypeptide(L)'
;MSFPVLEEIMITVCDCSLAPIILLRAGLFPCTPQLPTLAVDVELLEFVTELFLNLPPNNRALCETLEVFLAARRYKLATRDSLRVRFRNAVQWYSTLLHNTKLQVDGRLHKALARLRHSRDDSIWQPRTAAGLRLRPPPPSSRPLPL
;
A
#
# COMPACT_ATOMS: atom_id res chain seq x y z
N MET A 1 34.38 5.91 4.54
CA MET A 1 32.95 6.18 4.32
C MET A 1 32.73 7.68 4.41
N SER A 2 32.72 8.38 3.27
CA SER A 2 32.44 9.82 3.23
C SER A 2 30.93 9.99 3.34
N PHE A 3 30.46 10.63 4.41
CA PHE A 3 29.06 10.99 4.52
C PHE A 3 28.81 12.24 3.67
N PRO A 4 27.68 12.31 2.95
CA PRO A 4 27.36 13.49 2.16
C PRO A 4 27.24 14.73 3.07
N VAL A 5 27.75 15.85 2.57
CA VAL A 5 27.53 17.18 3.12
C VAL A 5 26.04 17.51 3.00
N LEU A 6 25.51 18.35 3.90
CA LEU A 6 24.14 18.86 3.80
C LEU A 6 23.90 19.44 2.40
N GLU A 7 22.91 18.88 1.70
CA GLU A 7 22.53 19.26 0.36
C GLU A 7 21.20 20.02 0.39
N GLU A 8 21.12 21.08 -0.39
CA GLU A 8 19.88 21.82 -0.60
C GLU A 8 19.16 21.25 -1.81
N ILE A 9 17.94 20.77 -1.60
CA ILE A 9 17.11 20.16 -2.66
C ILE A 9 15.90 21.05 -2.87
N MET A 10 15.72 21.53 -4.11
CA MET A 10 14.57 22.33 -4.51
C MET A 10 13.45 21.42 -5.01
N ILE A 11 12.28 21.48 -4.36
CA ILE A 11 11.11 20.69 -4.73
C ILE A 11 10.02 21.62 -5.25
N THR A 12 9.68 21.49 -6.53
CA THR A 12 8.64 22.29 -7.18
C THR A 12 7.27 21.71 -6.84
N VAL A 13 6.43 22.49 -6.15
CA VAL A 13 5.03 22.14 -5.86
C VAL A 13 4.12 22.77 -6.90
N CYS A 14 3.09 22.04 -7.32
CA CYS A 14 2.08 22.48 -8.28
C CYS A 14 0.69 22.18 -7.73
N ASP A 15 -0.31 23.02 -7.99
CA ASP A 15 -1.71 22.76 -7.60
C ASP A 15 -2.28 21.49 -8.25
N CYS A 16 -1.66 21.04 -9.34
CA CYS A 16 -1.99 19.81 -10.06
C CYS A 16 -1.60 18.53 -9.31
N SER A 17 -0.76 18.60 -8.28
CA SER A 17 -0.31 17.43 -7.52
C SER A 17 -0.07 17.77 -6.06
N LEU A 18 -0.66 16.99 -5.16
CA LEU A 18 -0.51 17.17 -3.72
C LEU A 18 0.98 17.10 -3.31
N ALA A 19 1.45 18.02 -2.47
CA ALA A 19 2.84 18.08 -2.00
C ALA A 19 3.37 16.74 -1.44
N PRO A 20 2.59 15.94 -0.67
CA PRO A 20 3.00 14.59 -0.25
C PRO A 20 3.37 13.64 -1.40
N ILE A 21 2.69 13.74 -2.55
CA ILE A 21 2.95 12.88 -3.72
C ILE A 21 4.27 13.27 -4.38
N ILE A 22 4.55 14.57 -4.45
CA ILE A 22 5.80 15.08 -5.03
C ILE A 22 6.98 14.67 -4.15
N LEU A 23 6.85 14.80 -2.84
CA LEU A 23 7.87 14.32 -1.87
C LEU A 23 8.13 12.82 -2.03
N LEU A 24 7.07 12.02 -2.12
CA LEU A 24 7.18 10.57 -2.29
C LEU A 24 7.93 10.19 -3.57
N ARG A 25 7.70 10.91 -4.67
CA ARG A 25 8.46 10.71 -5.92
C ARG A 25 9.95 11.03 -5.78
N ALA A 26 10.31 11.89 -4.84
CA ALA A 26 11.69 12.21 -4.50
C ALA A 26 12.28 11.25 -3.43
N GLY A 27 11.57 10.19 -3.04
CA GLY A 27 12.02 9.26 -1.98
C GLY A 27 11.83 9.82 -0.56
N LEU A 28 11.11 10.92 -0.41
CA LEU A 28 10.89 11.60 0.86
C LEU A 28 9.44 11.44 1.33
N PHE A 29 9.25 11.17 2.61
CA PHE A 29 7.95 11.01 3.23
C PHE A 29 7.64 12.17 4.17
N PRO A 30 6.50 12.85 4.02
CA PRO A 30 6.16 13.99 4.88
C PRO A 30 5.78 13.55 6.30
N CYS A 31 6.10 14.39 7.29
CA CYS A 31 5.66 14.18 8.67
C CYS A 31 4.16 14.37 8.89
N THR A 32 3.49 15.14 8.03
CA THR A 32 2.02 15.30 8.03
C THR A 32 1.51 15.45 6.60
N PRO A 33 0.29 14.98 6.28
CA PRO A 33 -0.26 15.07 4.93
C PRO A 33 -0.73 16.47 4.52
N GLN A 34 -1.08 17.34 5.49
CA GLN A 34 -1.70 18.64 5.22
C GLN A 34 -0.74 19.83 5.34
N LEU A 35 0.33 19.71 6.14
CA LEU A 35 1.33 20.77 6.31
C LEU A 35 2.69 20.16 6.70
N PRO A 36 3.45 19.63 5.74
CA PRO A 36 4.72 18.98 6.04
C PRO A 36 5.77 20.00 6.47
N THR A 37 6.23 19.89 7.72
CA THR A 37 7.32 20.71 8.29
C THR A 37 8.65 19.95 8.36
N LEU A 38 8.61 18.66 8.03
CA LEU A 38 9.74 17.74 7.97
C LEU A 38 9.39 16.67 6.94
N ALA A 39 10.37 16.29 6.14
CA ALA A 39 10.29 15.07 5.35
C ALA A 39 11.41 14.13 5.80
N VAL A 40 11.10 12.84 5.84
CA VAL A 40 12.01 11.77 6.27
C VAL A 40 12.19 10.84 5.09
N ASP A 41 13.41 10.38 4.86
CA ASP A 41 13.69 9.39 3.82
C ASP A 41 12.83 8.13 3.99
N VAL A 42 12.27 7.61 2.90
CA VAL A 42 11.42 6.41 2.91
C VAL A 42 12.22 5.18 3.35
N GLU A 43 13.49 5.04 2.94
CA GLU A 43 14.36 3.93 3.36
C GLU A 43 14.62 3.98 4.87
N LEU A 44 14.81 5.18 5.42
CA LEU A 44 14.94 5.36 6.86
C LEU A 44 13.65 4.96 7.60
N LEU A 45 12.49 5.30 7.06
CA LEU A 45 11.21 4.91 7.66
C LEU A 45 10.98 3.40 7.59
N GLU A 46 11.36 2.75 6.49
CA GLU A 46 11.31 1.30 6.36
C GLU A 46 12.24 0.63 7.39
N PHE A 47 13.47 1.10 7.51
CA PHE A 47 14.42 0.62 8.52
C PHE A 47 13.86 0.77 9.95
N VAL A 48 13.27 1.91 10.28
CA VAL A 48 12.69 2.13 11.62
C VAL A 48 11.46 1.26 11.86
N THR A 49 10.67 1.02 10.83
CA THR A 49 9.50 0.12 10.93
C THR A 49 9.97 -1.31 11.22
N GLU A 50 11.00 -1.79 10.52
CA GLU A 50 11.61 -3.10 10.79
C GLU A 50 12.30 -3.16 12.16
N LEU A 51 12.96 -2.08 12.58
CA LEU A 51 13.54 -1.98 13.91
C LEU A 51 12.47 -2.17 14.99
N PHE A 52 11.27 -1.63 14.80
CA PHE A 52 10.16 -1.77 15.76
C PHE A 52 9.49 -3.15 15.74
N LEU A 53 9.74 -3.98 14.75
CA LEU A 53 9.35 -5.40 14.78
C LEU A 53 10.33 -6.23 15.63
N ASN A 54 11.60 -5.82 15.67
CA ASN A 54 12.66 -6.53 16.38
C ASN A 54 12.93 -5.98 17.79
N LEU A 55 12.54 -4.74 18.08
CA LEU A 55 12.74 -4.06 19.36
C LEU A 55 11.46 -3.32 19.77
N PRO A 56 11.21 -3.13 21.08
CA PRO A 56 10.12 -2.28 21.54
C PRO A 56 10.21 -0.87 20.92
N PRO A 57 9.09 -0.27 20.49
CA PRO A 57 9.09 0.99 19.75
C PRO A 57 9.55 2.15 20.63
N ASN A 58 10.84 2.48 20.56
CA ASN A 58 11.44 3.57 21.31
C ASN A 58 11.77 4.76 20.41
N ASN A 59 10.71 5.43 19.92
CA ASN A 59 10.83 6.66 19.15
C ASN A 59 11.65 7.73 19.88
N ARG A 60 11.62 7.77 21.22
CA ARG A 60 12.37 8.76 22.00
C ARG A 60 13.87 8.53 21.89
N ALA A 61 14.34 7.34 22.22
CA ALA A 61 15.77 7.02 22.15
C ALA A 61 16.30 7.15 20.71
N LEU A 62 15.51 6.75 19.72
CA LEU A 62 15.88 6.91 18.32
C LEU A 62 16.01 8.39 17.92
N CYS A 63 15.03 9.22 18.26
CA CYS A 63 15.09 10.65 17.95
C CYS A 63 16.21 11.36 18.71
N GLU A 64 16.43 11.03 19.98
CA GLU A 64 17.52 11.58 20.79
C GLU A 64 18.89 11.19 20.22
N THR A 65 19.04 9.94 19.78
CA THR A 65 20.24 9.49 19.07
C THR A 65 20.45 10.25 17.76
N LEU A 66 19.38 10.47 16.97
CA LEU A 66 19.46 11.25 15.74
C LEU A 66 19.82 12.72 16.01
N GLU A 67 19.23 13.34 17.03
CA GLU A 67 19.56 14.72 17.43
C GLU A 67 21.02 14.85 17.85
N VAL A 68 21.53 13.93 18.67
CA VAL A 68 22.94 13.89 19.08
C VAL A 68 23.86 13.67 17.88
N PHE A 69 23.51 12.74 16.99
CA PHE A 69 24.27 12.44 15.79
C PHE A 69 24.35 13.64 14.84
N LEU A 70 23.24 14.34 14.62
CA LEU A 70 23.19 15.55 13.81
C LEU A 70 23.94 16.72 14.49
N ALA A 71 23.80 16.87 15.80
CA ALA A 71 24.48 17.91 16.58
C ALA A 71 26.01 17.76 16.54
N ALA A 72 26.52 16.52 16.63
CA ALA A 72 27.95 16.21 16.49
C ALA A 72 28.51 16.66 15.13
N ARG A 73 27.65 16.71 14.10
CA ARG A 73 27.97 17.15 12.74
C ARG A 73 27.64 18.62 12.47
N ARG A 74 27.33 19.39 13.52
CA ARG A 74 26.95 20.81 13.45
C ARG A 74 25.64 21.08 12.69
N TYR A 75 24.82 20.06 12.45
CA TYR A 75 23.48 20.22 11.90
C TYR A 75 22.50 20.44 13.04
N LYS A 76 22.02 21.68 13.20
CA LYS A 76 20.96 22.03 14.16
C LYS A 76 19.63 22.19 13.43
N LEU A 77 18.66 21.37 13.81
CA LEU A 77 17.28 21.51 13.34
C LEU A 77 16.61 22.68 14.07
N ALA A 78 16.66 23.87 13.47
CA ALA A 78 16.03 25.08 14.00
C ALA A 78 14.51 25.05 13.78
N THR A 79 13.82 24.22 14.55
CA THR A 79 12.40 23.92 14.30
C THR A 79 11.57 24.03 15.56
N ARG A 80 10.39 24.63 15.42
CA ARG A 80 9.48 25.00 16.52
C ARG A 80 9.01 23.79 17.34
N ASP A 81 8.89 22.64 16.68
CA ASP A 81 8.55 21.36 17.28
C ASP A 81 9.76 20.42 17.32
N SER A 82 9.95 19.73 18.45
CA SER A 82 11.02 18.73 18.61
C SER A 82 11.00 17.70 17.48
N LEU A 83 12.18 17.24 17.03
CA LEU A 83 12.30 16.20 15.98
C LEU A 83 11.44 15.00 16.35
N ARG A 84 11.41 14.66 17.64
CA ARG A 84 10.60 13.59 18.22
C ARG A 84 9.12 13.62 17.81
N VAL A 85 8.45 14.78 17.85
CA VAL A 85 7.01 14.86 17.52
C VAL A 85 6.80 14.63 16.03
N ARG A 86 7.59 15.30 15.19
CA ARG A 86 7.44 15.23 13.73
C ARG A 86 7.85 13.86 13.19
N PHE A 87 8.92 13.27 13.73
CA PHE A 87 9.36 11.94 13.38
C PHE A 87 8.33 10.88 13.78
N ARG A 88 7.79 10.96 15.00
CA ARG A 88 6.68 10.07 15.43
C ARG A 88 5.49 10.17 14.49
N ASN A 89 5.11 11.39 14.10
CA ASN A 89 4.01 11.60 13.15
C ASN A 89 4.33 10.98 11.79
N ALA A 90 5.54 11.16 11.28
CA ALA A 90 5.98 10.56 10.02
C ALA A 90 5.85 9.02 10.06
N VAL A 91 6.38 8.37 11.09
CA VAL A 91 6.30 6.92 11.28
C VAL A 91 4.84 6.45 11.37
N GLN A 92 4.00 7.18 12.10
CA GLN A 92 2.58 6.86 12.23
C GLN A 92 1.88 6.91 10.87
N TRP A 93 2.04 8.01 10.12
CA TRP A 93 1.42 8.16 8.80
C TRP A 93 1.96 7.16 7.78
N TYR A 94 3.25 6.84 7.86
CA TYR A 94 3.88 5.82 7.04
C TYR A 94 3.28 4.44 7.32
N SER A 95 3.12 4.08 8.59
CA SER A 95 2.49 2.83 9.02
C SER A 95 1.04 2.73 8.54
N THR A 96 0.29 3.83 8.65
CA THR A 96 -1.08 3.92 8.14
C THR A 96 -1.14 3.76 6.63
N LEU A 97 -0.24 4.40 5.88
CA LEU A 97 -0.17 4.26 4.42
C LEU A 97 0.14 2.81 4.03
N LEU A 98 1.12 2.19 4.69
CA LEU A 98 1.51 0.80 4.43
C LEU A 98 0.34 -0.17 4.71
N HIS A 99 -0.36 0.02 5.83
CA HIS A 99 -1.52 -0.78 6.17
C HIS A 99 -2.66 -0.65 5.14
N ASN A 100 -3.00 0.58 4.75
CA ASN A 100 -4.03 0.83 3.73
C ASN A 100 -3.63 0.25 2.37
N THR A 101 -2.35 0.35 2.00
CA THR A 101 -1.84 -0.21 0.75
C THR A 101 -1.95 -1.73 0.73
N LYS A 102 -1.57 -2.40 1.83
CA LYS A 102 -1.73 -3.86 1.99
C LYS A 102 -3.20 -4.26 1.82
N LEU A 103 -4.12 -3.62 2.54
CA LEU A 103 -5.56 -3.87 2.42
C LEU A 103 -6.08 -3.67 0.99
N GLN A 104 -5.61 -2.63 0.30
CA GLN A 104 -6.01 -2.34 -1.07
C GLN A 104 -5.50 -3.40 -2.06
N VAL A 105 -4.26 -3.84 -1.92
CA VAL A 105 -3.67 -4.90 -2.75
C VAL A 105 -4.39 -6.22 -2.52
N ASP A 106 -4.58 -6.61 -1.26
CA ASP A 106 -5.30 -7.83 -0.88
C ASP A 106 -6.74 -7.79 -1.41
N GLY A 107 -7.43 -6.66 -1.26
CA GLY A 107 -8.79 -6.48 -1.78
C GLY A 107 -8.86 -6.62 -3.30
N ARG A 108 -7.86 -6.13 -4.04
CA ARG A 108 -7.77 -6.32 -5.51
C ARG A 108 -7.49 -7.77 -5.87
N LEU A 109 -6.59 -8.44 -5.15
CA LEU A 109 -6.27 -9.84 -5.35
C LEU A 109 -7.50 -10.73 -5.13
N HIS A 110 -8.22 -10.53 -4.01
CA HIS A 110 -9.44 -11.27 -3.70
C HIS A 110 -10.51 -11.09 -4.80
N LYS A 111 -10.70 -9.86 -5.29
CA LYS A 111 -11.64 -9.57 -6.39
C LYS A 111 -11.22 -10.27 -7.69
N ALA A 112 -9.93 -10.25 -8.03
CA ALA A 112 -9.42 -10.93 -9.22
C ALA A 112 -9.60 -12.45 -9.12
N LEU A 113 -9.28 -13.05 -7.97
CA LEU A 113 -9.46 -14.48 -7.71
C LEU A 113 -10.94 -14.89 -7.75
N ALA A 114 -11.85 -14.08 -7.20
CA ALA A 114 -13.29 -14.34 -7.25
C ALA A 114 -13.82 -14.38 -8.69
N ARG A 115 -13.38 -13.46 -9.56
CA ARG A 115 -13.73 -13.44 -10.99
C ARG A 115 -13.26 -14.70 -11.71
N LEU A 116 -12.02 -15.14 -11.45
CA LEU A 116 -11.47 -16.37 -12.04
C LEU A 116 -12.24 -17.63 -11.58
N ARG A 117 -12.63 -17.68 -10.30
CA ARG A 117 -13.45 -18.78 -9.77
C ARG A 117 -14.83 -18.82 -10.40
N HIS A 118 -15.53 -17.68 -10.50
CA HIS A 118 -16.83 -17.62 -11.16
C HIS A 118 -16.76 -18.05 -12.63
N SER A 119 -15.76 -17.57 -13.38
CA SER A 119 -15.56 -17.98 -14.77
C SER A 119 -15.27 -19.48 -14.92
N ARG A 120 -14.60 -20.10 -13.94
CA ARG A 120 -14.34 -21.54 -13.91
C ARG A 120 -15.60 -22.35 -13.60
N ASP A 121 -16.41 -21.88 -12.65
CA ASP A 121 -17.67 -22.53 -12.31
C ASP A 121 -18.69 -22.39 -13.46
N ASP A 122 -18.74 -21.25 -14.14
CA ASP A 122 -19.56 -21.04 -15.34
C ASP A 122 -19.18 -21.98 -16.50
N SER A 123 -17.88 -22.32 -16.63
CA SER A 123 -17.41 -23.26 -17.65
C SER A 123 -17.60 -24.73 -17.26
N ILE A 124 -17.79 -25.04 -15.97
CA ILE A 124 -18.20 -26.37 -15.49
C ILE A 124 -19.71 -26.59 -15.74
N TRP A 125 -20.52 -25.53 -15.67
CA TRP A 125 -21.96 -25.58 -15.91
C TRP A 125 -22.41 -25.27 -17.34
N GLN A 126 -21.49 -24.96 -18.27
CA GLN A 126 -21.80 -25.04 -19.70
C GLN A 126 -22.04 -26.51 -20.06
N PRO A 127 -23.27 -26.93 -20.42
CA PRO A 127 -23.46 -28.27 -20.93
C PRO A 127 -22.61 -28.39 -22.19
N ARG A 128 -21.83 -29.47 -22.31
CA ARG A 128 -21.23 -29.87 -23.59
C ARG A 128 -22.38 -29.96 -24.58
N THR A 129 -22.60 -28.95 -25.40
CA THR A 129 -23.54 -29.00 -26.50
C THR A 129 -22.98 -30.02 -27.46
N ALA A 130 -23.47 -31.25 -27.31
CA ALA A 130 -23.20 -32.36 -28.19
C ALA A 130 -23.78 -32.03 -29.56
N ALA A 131 -22.98 -31.39 -30.41
CA ALA A 131 -23.04 -31.65 -31.82
C ALA A 131 -22.75 -33.14 -32.02
N GLY A 132 -23.78 -34.01 -32.06
CA GLY A 132 -23.53 -35.41 -32.38
C GLY A 132 -24.58 -36.48 -32.10
N LEU A 133 -25.71 -36.26 -31.43
CA LEU A 133 -26.76 -37.30 -31.35
C LEU A 133 -28.15 -36.71 -31.52
N ARG A 134 -28.69 -36.81 -32.75
CA ARG A 134 -30.12 -36.66 -33.03
C ARG A 134 -30.86 -37.82 -32.38
N LEU A 135 -31.47 -37.59 -31.22
CA LEU A 135 -32.53 -38.47 -30.73
C LEU A 135 -33.76 -38.26 -31.63
N ARG A 136 -34.14 -39.31 -32.37
CA ARG A 136 -35.41 -39.36 -33.09
C ARG A 136 -36.55 -39.30 -32.06
N PRO A 137 -37.62 -38.51 -32.29
CA PRO A 137 -38.79 -38.56 -31.41
C PRO A 137 -39.46 -39.94 -31.49
N PRO A 138 -40.01 -40.46 -30.37
CA PRO A 138 -40.71 -41.74 -30.36
C PRO A 138 -42.04 -41.62 -31.14
N PRO A 139 -42.49 -42.70 -31.81
CA PRO A 139 -43.76 -42.70 -32.53
C PRO A 139 -44.96 -42.62 -31.55
N PRO A 140 -46.08 -41.98 -31.94
CA PRO A 140 -47.25 -41.87 -31.09
C PRO A 140 -47.91 -43.24 -30.87
N SER A 141 -48.03 -43.63 -29.60
CA SER A 141 -48.76 -44.83 -29.17
C SER A 141 -50.26 -44.54 -29.15
N SER A 142 -50.99 -45.11 -30.10
CA SER A 142 -52.44 -45.16 -30.12
C SER A 142 -52.94 -46.29 -29.20
N ARG A 143 -53.67 -45.96 -28.13
CA ARG A 143 -54.59 -46.91 -27.48
C ARG A 143 -55.92 -46.25 -27.11
N PRO A 144 -57.07 -46.94 -27.27
CA PRO A 144 -58.41 -46.37 -27.13
C PRO A 144 -58.95 -46.47 -25.69
N LEU A 145 -59.87 -45.56 -25.36
CA LEU A 145 -60.67 -45.58 -24.12
C LEU A 145 -61.76 -46.67 -24.19
N PRO A 146 -62.00 -47.46 -23.13
CA PRO A 146 -63.20 -48.29 -23.03
C PRO A 146 -64.40 -47.49 -22.49
N LEU A 147 -65.58 -47.89 -22.98
CA LEU A 147 -66.93 -47.39 -22.67
C LEU A 147 -67.36 -47.65 -21.21
#